data_AF-A0A9X9HVH1-F1
#
_entry.id   AF-A0A9X9HVH1-F1
#
_cell.length_a   1.000
_cell.length_b   1.000
_cell.length_c   1.000
_cell.angle_alpha   90.00
_cell.angle_beta   90.00
_cell.angle_gamma   90.00
#
_symmetry.space_group_name_H-M   'P 1'
#
loop_
_entity.id
_entity.type
_entity.pdbx_description
1 polymer ?
#
loop_
_entity_poly.entity_id
_entity_poly.type
_entity_poly.pdbx_seq_one_letter_code
_entity_poly.pdbx_strand_id
1 'polypeptide(L)'
;MRRTKTEALKTKEYLILAALDTFYQKGIARTSLNEIAQAAGVTRGALYWHFKNKEDLFDALFQRICDDIESCIKEDSNNNNEQAWSSFRLTLTRFFERLQHNELHYKFHSILFLKCEHTEQNEAVIAIAKKHQSLWREKIVAVLTDAVQQKALADNLDIDMAVIFIKSSLDGLIWRWLSSGQGFDLAQTAPRMIEIIIDTLENHPQLRKQS
;
A
#
# COMPACT_ATOMS: atom_id res chain seq x y z
N MET A 1 -26.71 1.30 26.54
CA MET A 1 -25.53 0.46 26.86
C MET A 1 -24.28 1.07 26.22
N ARG A 2 -23.28 1.46 27.02
CA ARG A 2 -22.01 2.01 26.52
C ARG A 2 -21.11 0.84 26.15
N ARG A 3 -20.96 0.53 24.85
CA ARG A 3 -19.97 -0.45 24.38
C ARG A 3 -18.60 -0.06 24.92
N THR A 4 -17.85 -1.02 25.44
CA THR A 4 -16.49 -0.77 25.92
C THR A 4 -15.59 -0.34 24.76
N LYS A 5 -14.54 0.43 25.02
CA LYS A 5 -13.60 0.92 23.98
C LYS A 5 -13.06 -0.25 23.12
N THR A 6 -12.84 -1.40 23.75
CA THR A 6 -12.39 -2.64 23.11
C THR A 6 -13.43 -3.25 22.16
N GLU A 7 -14.71 -3.27 22.54
CA GLU A 7 -15.79 -3.76 21.67
C GLU A 7 -16.03 -2.84 20.46
N ALA A 8 -15.90 -1.53 20.67
CA ALA A 8 -15.98 -0.55 19.59
C ALA A 8 -14.83 -0.75 18.58
N LEU A 9 -13.61 -0.98 19.04
CA LEU A 9 -12.46 -1.26 18.16
C LEU A 9 -12.64 -2.56 17.38
N LYS A 10 -13.11 -3.64 18.03
CA LYS A 10 -13.42 -4.91 17.33
C LYS A 10 -14.49 -4.71 16.26
N THR A 11 -15.56 -3.98 16.58
CA THR A 11 -16.63 -3.68 15.61
C THR A 11 -16.12 -2.90 14.41
N LYS A 12 -15.21 -1.93 14.64
CA LYS A 12 -14.57 -1.16 13.57
C LYS A 12 -13.77 -2.07 12.64
N GLU A 13 -12.98 -2.99 13.18
CA GLU A 13 -12.18 -3.93 12.37
C GLU A 13 -13.08 -4.86 11.53
N TYR A 14 -14.15 -5.41 12.13
CA TYR A 14 -15.11 -6.23 11.37
C TYR A 14 -15.76 -5.47 10.21
N LEU A 15 -16.08 -4.19 10.40
CA LEU A 15 -16.60 -3.33 9.34
C LEU A 15 -15.57 -3.09 8.22
N ILE A 16 -14.30 -2.90 8.56
CA ILE A 16 -13.21 -2.72 7.57
C ILE A 16 -13.03 -4.00 6.74
N LEU A 17 -13.01 -5.17 7.39
CA LEU A 17 -12.87 -6.46 6.71
C LEU A 17 -14.08 -6.78 5.82
N ALA A 18 -15.31 -6.52 6.30
CA ALA A 18 -16.51 -6.68 5.49
C ALA A 18 -16.52 -5.73 4.28
N ALA A 19 -16.03 -4.50 4.45
CA ALA A 19 -15.89 -3.55 3.36
C ALA A 19 -14.87 -4.05 2.32
N LEU A 20 -13.71 -4.55 2.78
CA LEU A 20 -12.70 -5.17 1.91
C LEU A 20 -13.30 -6.29 1.06
N ASP A 21 -14.01 -7.23 1.66
CA ASP A 21 -14.61 -8.34 0.94
C ASP A 21 -15.66 -7.88 -0.08
N THR A 22 -16.51 -6.94 0.32
CA THR A 22 -17.57 -6.43 -0.56
C THR A 22 -16.99 -5.64 -1.74
N PHE A 23 -15.99 -4.78 -1.49
CA PHE A 23 -15.25 -4.07 -2.53
C PHE A 23 -14.49 -5.03 -3.45
N TYR A 24 -13.88 -6.07 -2.88
CA TYR A 24 -13.16 -7.07 -3.66
C TYR A 24 -14.10 -7.84 -4.58
N GLN A 25 -15.32 -8.17 -4.15
CA GLN A 25 -16.28 -8.88 -4.99
C GLN A 25 -16.89 -7.99 -6.08
N LYS A 26 -17.38 -6.80 -5.70
CA LYS A 26 -18.26 -5.99 -6.55
C LYS A 26 -17.61 -4.73 -7.15
N GLY A 27 -16.44 -4.34 -6.66
CA GLY A 27 -15.83 -3.04 -6.91
C GLY A 27 -16.40 -1.92 -6.04
N ILE A 28 -15.68 -0.80 -5.95
CA ILE A 28 -16.04 0.29 -5.03
C ILE A 28 -17.33 0.98 -5.46
N ALA A 29 -17.48 1.29 -6.76
CA ALA A 29 -18.64 2.02 -7.28
C ALA A 29 -19.98 1.31 -7.00
N ARG A 30 -20.01 -0.03 -7.13
CA ARG A 30 -21.21 -0.87 -7.01
C ARG A 30 -21.51 -1.35 -5.59
N THR A 31 -20.74 -0.90 -4.61
CA THR A 31 -20.90 -1.28 -3.21
C THR A 31 -21.62 -0.18 -2.43
N SER A 32 -22.62 -0.56 -1.63
CA SER A 32 -23.31 0.35 -0.70
C SER A 32 -22.95 0.09 0.77
N LEU A 33 -23.09 1.10 1.63
CA LEU A 33 -22.91 0.93 3.07
C LEU A 33 -23.88 -0.08 3.69
N ASN A 34 -25.09 -0.22 3.13
CA ASN A 34 -26.06 -1.19 3.62
C ASN A 34 -25.58 -2.63 3.39
N GLU A 35 -24.99 -2.90 2.23
CA GLU A 35 -24.41 -4.20 1.91
C GLU A 35 -23.25 -4.53 2.85
N ILE A 36 -22.39 -3.54 3.13
CA ILE A 36 -21.27 -3.70 4.07
C ILE A 36 -21.80 -3.98 5.50
N ALA A 37 -22.83 -3.25 5.95
CA ALA A 37 -23.43 -3.48 7.27
C ALA A 37 -24.03 -4.88 7.38
N GLN A 38 -24.72 -5.35 6.34
CA GLN A 38 -25.27 -6.71 6.26
C GLN A 38 -24.16 -7.76 6.26
N ALA A 39 -23.11 -7.58 5.46
CA ALA A 39 -21.95 -8.47 5.41
C ALA A 39 -21.22 -8.55 6.76
N ALA A 40 -21.13 -7.44 7.48
CA ALA A 40 -20.55 -7.38 8.82
C ALA A 40 -21.48 -7.89 9.94
N GLY A 41 -22.74 -8.23 9.63
CA GLY A 41 -23.72 -8.65 10.64
C GLY A 41 -24.09 -7.56 11.64
N VAL A 42 -24.00 -6.28 11.26
CA VAL A 42 -24.34 -5.13 12.12
C VAL A 42 -25.48 -4.30 11.56
N THR A 43 -26.09 -3.49 12.42
CA THR A 43 -27.13 -2.55 11.98
C THR A 43 -26.50 -1.38 11.20
N ARG A 44 -27.28 -0.78 10.30
CA ARG A 44 -26.88 0.44 9.56
C ARG A 44 -26.47 1.58 10.51
N GLY A 45 -27.19 1.74 11.63
CA GLY A 45 -26.85 2.72 12.66
C GLY A 45 -25.51 2.46 13.34
N ALA A 46 -25.16 1.19 13.58
CA ALA A 46 -23.86 0.82 14.12
C ALA A 46 -22.72 1.12 13.12
N LEU A 47 -22.92 0.90 11.82
CA LEU A 47 -21.96 1.30 10.80
C LEU A 47 -21.77 2.82 10.79
N TYR A 48 -22.85 3.60 10.75
CA TYR A 48 -22.78 5.06 10.71
C TYR A 48 -22.14 5.69 11.95
N TRP A 49 -22.16 4.99 13.08
CA TRP A 49 -21.43 5.41 14.26
C TRP A 49 -19.90 5.39 14.05
N HIS A 50 -19.40 4.48 13.21
CA HIS A 50 -17.98 4.34 12.90
C HIS A 50 -17.54 5.09 11.64
N PHE A 51 -18.38 5.12 10.60
CA PHE A 51 -18.02 5.63 9.27
C PHE A 51 -19.17 6.45 8.68
N LYS A 52 -18.91 7.67 8.22
CA LYS A 52 -19.98 8.56 7.72
C LYS A 52 -20.40 8.17 6.30
N ASN A 53 -19.45 7.70 5.51
CA ASN A 53 -19.63 7.39 4.10
C ASN A 53 -18.71 6.22 3.67
N LYS A 54 -18.74 5.87 2.38
CA LYS A 54 -17.96 4.76 1.82
C LYS A 54 -16.48 5.12 1.71
N GLU A 55 -16.21 6.41 1.52
CA GLU A 55 -14.88 7.01 1.41
C GLU A 55 -14.12 6.89 2.74
N ASP A 56 -14.78 7.15 3.88
CA ASP A 56 -14.22 6.96 5.23
C ASP A 56 -13.82 5.49 5.48
N LEU A 57 -14.61 4.53 4.99
CA LEU A 57 -14.29 3.10 5.06
C LEU A 57 -13.08 2.76 4.19
N PHE A 58 -13.01 3.33 2.99
CA PHE A 58 -11.87 3.12 2.09
C PHE A 58 -10.59 3.74 2.65
N ASP A 59 -10.66 4.96 3.22
CA ASP A 59 -9.52 5.61 3.88
C ASP A 59 -9.03 4.78 5.07
N ALA A 60 -9.94 4.25 5.89
CA ALA A 60 -9.59 3.38 7.01
C ALA A 60 -8.95 2.06 6.57
N LEU A 61 -9.42 1.47 5.47
CA LEU A 61 -8.82 0.27 4.89
C LEU A 61 -7.42 0.55 4.35
N PHE A 62 -7.22 1.68 3.66
CA PHE A 62 -5.91 2.12 3.19
C PHE A 62 -4.97 2.36 4.38
N GLN A 63 -5.44 3.06 5.41
CA GLN A 63 -4.66 3.29 6.63
C GLN A 63 -4.25 1.98 7.31
N ARG A 64 -5.15 0.99 7.39
CA ARG A 64 -4.87 -0.33 7.95
C ARG A 64 -3.69 -1.01 7.24
N ILE A 65 -3.64 -0.91 5.90
CA ILE A 65 -2.54 -1.44 5.06
C ILE A 65 -1.24 -0.67 5.32
N CYS A 66 -1.32 0.66 5.38
CA CYS A 66 -0.16 1.50 5.69
C CYS A 66 0.41 1.17 7.07
N ASP A 67 -0.44 1.02 8.09
CA ASP A 67 -0.06 0.67 9.45
C ASP A 67 0.64 -0.71 9.50
N ASP A 68 0.15 -1.70 8.74
CA ASP A 68 0.81 -3.01 8.62
C ASP A 68 2.21 -2.90 8.01
N ILE A 69 2.40 -2.06 6.99
CA ILE A 69 3.73 -1.85 6.40
C ILE A 69 4.65 -1.09 7.37
N GLU A 70 4.13 -0.07 8.05
CA GLU A 70 4.90 0.71 9.02
C GLU A 70 5.33 -0.11 10.24
N SER A 71 4.48 -1.02 10.74
CA SER A 71 4.86 -1.90 11.85
C SER A 71 6.01 -2.81 11.46
N CYS A 72 5.96 -3.42 10.27
CA CYS A 72 7.05 -4.26 9.78
C CYS A 72 8.37 -3.48 9.64
N ILE A 73 8.34 -2.25 9.10
CA ILE A 73 9.54 -1.40 8.99
C ILE A 73 10.16 -1.15 10.37
N LYS A 74 9.33 -0.86 11.39
CA LYS A 74 9.81 -0.62 12.75
C LYS A 74 10.42 -1.87 13.37
N GLU A 75 9.80 -3.03 13.15
CA GLU A 75 10.31 -4.31 13.63
C GLU A 75 11.67 -4.66 12.99
N ASP A 76 11.85 -4.37 11.70
CA ASP A 76 13.11 -4.60 10.98
C ASP A 76 14.24 -3.71 11.44
N SER A 77 13.93 -2.43 11.64
CA SER A 77 14.90 -1.45 12.12
C SER A 77 15.39 -1.74 13.54
N ASN A 78 14.58 -2.43 14.37
CA ASN A 78 14.95 -2.78 15.74
C ASN A 78 15.78 -4.07 15.83
N ASN A 79 15.61 -5.00 14.88
CA ASN A 79 16.25 -6.32 14.92
C ASN A 79 17.61 -6.33 14.22
N ASN A 80 17.80 -5.49 13.21
CA ASN A 80 19.03 -5.41 12.45
C ASN A 80 19.64 -4.03 12.66
N ASN A 81 20.88 -3.97 13.15
CA ASN A 81 21.69 -2.74 13.23
C ASN A 81 22.14 -2.28 11.82
N GLU A 82 21.27 -2.48 10.83
CA GLU A 82 21.50 -2.30 9.39
C GLU A 82 21.20 -0.86 8.98
N GLN A 83 21.93 -0.42 7.96
CA GLN A 83 21.77 0.90 7.37
C GLN A 83 20.38 1.05 6.75
N ALA A 84 19.77 2.24 6.85
CA ALA A 84 18.40 2.50 6.38
C ALA A 84 18.13 2.06 4.93
N TRP A 85 19.15 2.14 4.08
CA TRP A 85 19.12 1.68 2.69
C TRP A 85 18.92 0.16 2.55
N SER A 86 19.55 -0.64 3.41
CA SER A 86 19.35 -2.10 3.44
C SER A 86 17.94 -2.45 3.93
N SER A 87 17.43 -1.73 4.93
CA SER A 87 16.06 -1.88 5.44
C SER A 87 15.01 -1.56 4.38
N PHE A 88 15.30 -0.63 3.47
CA PHE A 88 14.41 -0.34 2.33
C PHE A 88 14.27 -1.53 1.38
N ARG A 89 15.39 -2.16 1.01
CA ARG A 89 15.39 -3.39 0.18
C ARG A 89 14.59 -4.52 0.85
N LEU A 90 14.79 -4.74 2.14
CA LEU A 90 14.03 -5.74 2.91
C LEU A 90 12.52 -5.42 2.93
N THR A 91 12.18 -4.15 3.12
CA THR A 91 10.79 -3.67 3.12
C THR A 91 10.09 -3.96 1.78
N LEU A 92 10.76 -3.70 0.66
CA LEU A 92 10.23 -4.01 -0.67
C LEU A 92 10.01 -5.52 -0.85
N THR A 93 10.95 -6.35 -0.37
CA THR A 93 10.84 -7.81 -0.46
C THR A 93 9.62 -8.32 0.32
N ARG A 94 9.47 -7.89 1.56
CA ARG A 94 8.34 -8.26 2.43
C ARG A 94 7.01 -7.71 1.96
N PHE A 95 7.01 -6.60 1.23
CA PHE A 95 5.81 -6.10 0.59
C PHE A 95 5.25 -7.13 -0.41
N PHE A 96 6.09 -7.68 -1.29
CA PHE A 96 5.64 -8.68 -2.26
C PHE A 96 5.33 -10.03 -1.63
N GLU A 97 6.05 -10.45 -0.58
CA GLU A 97 5.69 -11.63 0.19
C GLU A 97 4.29 -11.50 0.79
N ARG A 98 3.96 -10.35 1.40
CA ARG A 98 2.61 -10.08 1.91
C ARG A 98 1.57 -9.99 0.81
N LEU A 99 1.90 -9.39 -0.32
CA LEU A 99 1.00 -9.33 -1.46
C LEU A 99 0.58 -10.74 -1.94
N GLN A 100 1.49 -11.72 -1.85
CA GLN A 100 1.25 -13.11 -2.21
C GLN A 100 0.53 -13.91 -1.11
N HIS A 101 0.93 -13.76 0.15
CA HIS A 101 0.54 -14.67 1.22
C HIS A 101 -0.48 -14.10 2.21
N ASN A 102 -0.69 -12.79 2.23
CA ASN A 102 -1.65 -12.15 3.12
C ASN A 102 -2.91 -11.72 2.33
N GLU A 103 -4.03 -12.37 2.63
CA GLU A 103 -5.31 -12.16 1.95
C GLU A 103 -5.79 -10.69 2.01
N LEU A 104 -5.53 -10.00 3.12
CA LEU A 104 -5.91 -8.60 3.29
C LEU A 104 -5.12 -7.71 2.31
N HIS A 105 -3.81 -7.91 2.22
CA HIS A 105 -2.96 -7.18 1.27
C HIS A 105 -3.33 -7.53 -0.17
N TYR A 106 -3.53 -8.81 -0.48
CA TYR A 106 -3.91 -9.27 -1.81
C TYR A 106 -5.22 -8.63 -2.30
N LYS A 107 -6.28 -8.71 -1.50
CA LYS A 107 -7.60 -8.14 -1.85
C LYS A 107 -7.53 -6.63 -1.98
N PHE A 108 -6.83 -5.95 -1.07
CA PHE A 108 -6.72 -4.50 -1.10
C PHE A 108 -6.03 -4.00 -2.36
N HIS A 109 -4.86 -4.57 -2.72
CA HIS A 109 -4.15 -4.16 -3.94
C HIS A 109 -4.93 -4.57 -5.19
N SER A 110 -5.64 -5.69 -5.18
CA SER A 110 -6.56 -6.05 -6.27
C SER A 110 -7.67 -5.02 -6.46
N ILE A 111 -8.27 -4.51 -5.37
CA ILE A 111 -9.27 -3.45 -5.44
C ILE A 111 -8.64 -2.17 -6.00
N LEU A 112 -7.51 -1.75 -5.44
CA LEU A 112 -6.85 -0.51 -5.80
C LEU A 112 -6.43 -0.48 -7.28
N PHE A 113 -5.86 -1.56 -7.80
CA PHE A 113 -5.33 -1.61 -9.17
C PHE A 113 -6.34 -2.06 -10.23
N LEU A 114 -7.34 -2.88 -9.88
CA LEU A 114 -8.23 -3.50 -10.86
C LEU A 114 -9.72 -3.14 -10.70
N LYS A 115 -10.15 -2.64 -9.54
CA LYS A 115 -11.57 -2.41 -9.23
C LYS A 115 -11.89 -1.00 -8.70
N CYS A 116 -10.93 -0.08 -8.80
CA CYS A 116 -11.07 1.34 -8.49
C CYS A 116 -11.06 2.14 -9.78
N GLU A 117 -12.23 2.23 -10.44
CA GLU A 117 -12.35 2.90 -11.74
C GLU A 117 -12.14 4.42 -11.60
N HIS A 118 -11.33 5.00 -12.50
CA HIS A 118 -11.05 6.43 -12.55
C HIS A 118 -12.17 7.21 -13.23
N THR A 119 -13.31 7.29 -12.56
CA THR A 119 -14.54 7.97 -13.02
C THR A 119 -14.94 9.08 -12.05
N GLU A 120 -15.72 10.05 -12.50
CA GLU A 120 -16.31 11.10 -11.65
C GLU A 120 -17.04 10.53 -10.42
N GLN A 121 -17.73 9.39 -10.56
CA GLN A 121 -18.43 8.73 -9.46
C GLN A 121 -17.49 8.32 -8.29
N ASN A 122 -16.22 8.03 -8.58
CA ASN A 122 -15.22 7.59 -7.59
C ASN A 122 -14.24 8.72 -7.23
N GLU A 123 -14.49 9.97 -7.60
CA GLU A 123 -13.54 11.07 -7.42
C GLU A 123 -13.03 11.19 -5.98
N ALA A 124 -13.90 11.08 -4.99
CA ALA A 124 -13.53 11.16 -3.58
C ALA A 124 -12.64 9.98 -3.13
N VAL A 125 -12.89 8.78 -3.63
CA VAL A 125 -12.07 7.59 -3.39
C VAL A 125 -10.70 7.73 -4.05
N ILE A 126 -10.67 8.25 -5.28
CA ILE A 126 -9.43 8.53 -6.01
C ILE A 126 -8.62 9.60 -5.28
N ALA A 127 -9.26 10.63 -4.73
CA ALA A 127 -8.59 11.64 -3.93
C ALA A 127 -7.93 11.05 -2.67
N ILE A 128 -8.60 10.10 -2.00
CA ILE A 128 -8.01 9.35 -0.88
C ILE A 128 -6.80 8.53 -1.35
N ALA A 129 -6.92 7.80 -2.46
CA ALA A 129 -5.79 7.03 -3.00
C ALA A 129 -4.61 7.94 -3.35
N LYS A 130 -4.86 9.10 -3.98
CA LYS A 130 -3.82 10.11 -4.29
C LYS A 130 -3.15 10.65 -3.03
N LYS A 131 -3.91 10.94 -1.98
CA LYS A 131 -3.38 11.37 -0.67
C LYS A 131 -2.39 10.34 -0.13
N HIS A 132 -2.79 9.06 -0.07
CA HIS A 132 -1.89 7.99 0.40
C HIS A 132 -0.68 7.78 -0.52
N GLN A 133 -0.86 7.90 -1.85
CA GLN A 133 0.26 7.85 -2.80
C GLN A 133 1.27 8.99 -2.61
N SER A 134 0.82 10.17 -2.17
CA SER A 134 1.70 11.29 -1.81
C SER A 134 2.49 10.99 -0.54
N LEU A 135 1.82 10.47 0.50
CA LEU A 135 2.49 10.07 1.74
C LEU A 135 3.55 9.00 1.49
N TRP A 136 3.26 8.01 0.64
CA TRP A 136 4.25 7.02 0.22
C TRP A 136 5.40 7.63 -0.58
N ARG A 137 5.12 8.61 -1.45
CA ARG A 137 6.16 9.35 -2.18
C ARG A 137 7.12 10.05 -1.21
N GLU A 138 6.59 10.76 -0.22
CA GLU A 138 7.38 11.47 0.79
C GLU A 138 8.28 10.52 1.58
N LYS A 139 7.77 9.33 1.94
CA LYS A 139 8.58 8.30 2.61
C LYS A 139 9.73 7.80 1.75
N ILE A 140 9.49 7.53 0.45
CA ILE A 140 10.56 7.10 -0.47
C ILE A 140 11.60 8.22 -0.64
N VAL A 141 11.16 9.48 -0.79
CA VAL A 141 12.07 10.64 -0.85
C VAL A 141 12.94 10.71 0.40
N ALA A 142 12.36 10.54 1.59
CA ALA A 142 13.10 10.57 2.85
C ALA A 142 14.17 9.46 2.91
N VAL A 143 13.81 8.23 2.54
CA VAL A 143 14.75 7.09 2.48
C VAL A 143 15.89 7.35 1.51
N LEU A 144 15.61 7.83 0.30
CA LEU A 144 16.64 8.12 -0.70
C LEU A 144 17.55 9.27 -0.26
N THR A 145 16.98 10.31 0.37
CA THR A 145 17.76 11.44 0.91
C THR A 145 18.72 10.98 1.99
N ASP A 146 18.25 10.15 2.92
CA ASP A 146 19.08 9.57 3.99
C ASP A 146 20.17 8.65 3.42
N ALA A 147 19.83 7.81 2.45
CA ALA A 147 20.80 6.94 1.78
C ALA A 147 21.91 7.73 1.05
N VAL A 148 21.59 8.89 0.46
CA VAL A 148 22.61 9.81 -0.11
C VAL A 148 23.48 10.41 0.99
N GLN A 149 22.89 10.90 2.09
CA GLN A 149 23.63 11.48 3.22
C GLN A 149 24.61 10.48 3.84
N GLN A 150 24.22 9.21 3.93
CA GLN A 150 25.05 8.13 4.46
C GLN A 150 25.97 7.48 3.41
N LYS A 151 26.08 8.05 2.21
CA LYS A 151 26.94 7.57 1.10
C LYS A 151 26.61 6.16 0.60
N ALA A 152 25.39 5.65 0.87
CA ALA A 152 24.89 4.42 0.26
C ALA A 152 24.45 4.67 -1.20
N LEU A 153 24.02 5.90 -1.53
CA LEU A 153 23.72 6.35 -2.88
C LEU A 153 24.60 7.54 -3.28
N ALA A 154 24.75 7.76 -4.58
CA ALA A 154 25.59 8.84 -5.10
C ALA A 154 25.05 10.23 -4.72
N ASP A 155 25.97 11.15 -4.42
CA ASP A 155 25.67 12.54 -4.02
C ASP A 155 24.84 13.33 -5.06
N ASN A 156 24.97 12.97 -6.33
CA ASN A 156 24.28 13.60 -7.44
C ASN A 156 23.06 12.78 -7.93
N LEU A 157 22.51 11.86 -7.13
CA LEU A 157 21.27 11.17 -7.46
C LEU A 157 20.14 12.18 -7.72
N ASP A 158 19.45 12.02 -8.85
CA ASP A 158 18.19 12.69 -9.12
C ASP A 158 17.07 11.97 -8.36
N ILE A 159 16.77 12.48 -7.17
CA ILE A 159 15.77 11.88 -6.26
C ILE A 159 14.38 11.86 -6.90
N ASP A 160 13.99 12.90 -7.65
CA ASP A 160 12.66 12.95 -8.25
C ASP A 160 12.51 11.89 -9.34
N MET A 161 13.52 11.74 -10.21
CA MET A 161 13.55 10.66 -11.21
C MET A 161 13.63 9.27 -10.57
N ALA A 162 14.43 9.11 -9.52
CA ALA A 162 14.54 7.86 -8.76
C ALA A 162 13.19 7.42 -8.16
N VAL A 163 12.44 8.35 -7.57
CA VAL A 163 11.12 8.06 -7.00
C VAL A 163 10.13 7.62 -8.08
N ILE A 164 10.12 8.30 -9.24
CA ILE A 164 9.27 7.92 -10.37
C ILE A 164 9.63 6.50 -10.86
N PHE A 165 10.93 6.21 -11.01
CA PHE A 165 11.41 4.90 -11.43
C PHE A 165 11.00 3.78 -10.48
N ILE A 166 11.20 3.98 -9.17
CA ILE A 166 10.83 3.01 -8.13
C ILE A 166 9.31 2.74 -8.20
N LYS A 167 8.49 3.79 -8.13
CA LYS A 167 7.02 3.63 -8.12
C LYS A 167 6.53 2.96 -9.40
N SER A 168 7.01 3.38 -10.57
CA SER A 168 6.62 2.79 -11.85
C SER A 168 6.98 1.31 -11.95
N SER A 169 8.16 0.93 -11.43
CA SER A 169 8.62 -0.46 -11.45
C SER A 169 7.79 -1.34 -10.50
N LEU A 170 7.49 -0.86 -9.30
CA LEU A 170 6.67 -1.56 -8.32
C LEU A 170 5.22 -1.69 -8.80
N ASP A 171 4.61 -0.58 -9.21
CA ASP A 171 3.23 -0.53 -9.71
C ASP A 171 3.08 -1.45 -10.94
N GLY A 172 4.05 -1.43 -11.85
CA GLY A 172 4.09 -2.29 -13.03
C GLY A 172 4.13 -3.78 -12.68
N LEU A 173 4.95 -4.18 -11.70
CA LEU A 173 5.03 -5.58 -11.25
C LEU A 173 3.73 -6.02 -10.57
N ILE A 174 3.20 -5.21 -9.65
CA ILE A 174 1.93 -5.48 -8.94
C ILE A 174 0.81 -5.64 -9.97
N TRP A 175 0.66 -4.66 -10.87
CA TRP A 175 -0.40 -4.68 -11.87
C TRP A 175 -0.25 -5.87 -12.81
N ARG A 176 0.96 -6.19 -13.28
CA ARG A 176 1.20 -7.34 -14.17
C ARG A 176 0.84 -8.67 -13.51
N TRP A 177 1.19 -8.84 -12.24
CA TRP A 177 0.88 -10.06 -11.51
C TRP A 177 -0.63 -10.22 -11.26
N LEU A 178 -1.29 -9.15 -10.79
CA LEU A 178 -2.72 -9.18 -10.49
C LEU A 178 -3.57 -9.32 -11.77
N SER A 179 -3.27 -8.55 -12.82
CA SER A 179 -4.03 -8.57 -14.09
C SER A 179 -3.89 -9.87 -14.88
N SER A 180 -2.77 -10.60 -14.71
CA SER A 180 -2.56 -11.91 -15.33
C SER A 180 -3.20 -13.07 -14.56
N GLY A 181 -3.87 -12.80 -13.43
CA GLY A 181 -4.43 -13.86 -12.58
C GLY A 181 -3.34 -14.69 -11.91
N GLN A 182 -2.27 -14.03 -11.42
CA GLN A 182 -1.10 -14.68 -10.82
C GLN A 182 -0.30 -15.52 -11.84
N GLY A 183 -0.19 -15.03 -13.08
CA GLY A 183 0.35 -15.77 -14.23
C GLY A 183 1.86 -16.05 -14.23
N PHE A 184 2.57 -15.67 -13.17
CA PHE A 184 3.98 -15.98 -12.95
C PHE A 184 4.30 -16.06 -11.46
N ASP A 185 5.41 -16.74 -11.13
CA ASP A 185 5.88 -16.89 -9.75
C ASP A 185 6.43 -15.56 -9.23
N LEU A 186 5.65 -14.90 -8.38
CA LEU A 186 6.02 -13.63 -7.76
C LEU A 186 7.15 -13.81 -6.74
N ALA A 187 7.24 -14.95 -6.05
CA ALA A 187 8.29 -15.21 -5.07
C ALA A 187 9.67 -15.31 -5.74
N GLN A 188 9.74 -15.77 -7.00
CA GLN A 188 10.97 -15.76 -7.79
C GLN A 188 11.22 -14.44 -8.51
N THR A 189 10.15 -13.78 -8.98
CA THR A 189 10.25 -12.59 -9.84
C THR A 189 10.50 -11.32 -9.04
N ALA A 190 9.82 -11.14 -7.89
CA ALA A 190 9.92 -9.91 -7.09
C ALA A 190 11.32 -9.67 -6.54
N PRO A 191 12.03 -10.64 -5.94
CA PRO A 191 13.40 -10.41 -5.47
C PRO A 191 14.33 -9.95 -6.59
N ARG A 192 14.25 -10.59 -7.77
CA ARG A 192 15.05 -10.20 -8.95
C ARG A 192 14.74 -8.77 -9.42
N MET A 193 13.46 -8.41 -9.46
CA MET A 193 13.04 -7.05 -9.81
C MET A 193 13.52 -6.01 -8.79
N ILE A 194 13.51 -6.34 -7.50
CA ILE A 194 14.03 -5.47 -6.44
C ILE A 194 15.53 -5.27 -6.60
N GLU A 195 16.31 -6.34 -6.84
CA GLU A 195 17.76 -6.20 -7.10
C GLU A 195 18.03 -5.27 -8.28
N ILE A 196 17.30 -5.43 -9.39
CA ILE A 196 17.43 -4.55 -10.56
C ILE A 196 17.14 -3.09 -10.19
N ILE A 197 16.10 -2.84 -9.37
CA ILE A 197 15.76 -1.49 -8.91
C ILE A 197 16.91 -0.92 -8.07
N ILE A 198 17.43 -1.68 -7.10
CA ILE A 198 18.52 -1.25 -6.20
C ILE A 198 19.79 -0.99 -7.01
N ASP A 199 20.24 -1.93 -7.84
CA ASP A 199 21.42 -1.77 -8.70
C ASP A 199 21.32 -0.55 -9.61
N THR A 200 20.12 -0.29 -10.17
CA THR A 200 19.90 0.85 -11.05
C THR A 200 20.02 2.17 -10.28
N LEU A 201 19.47 2.25 -9.06
CA LEU A 201 19.58 3.44 -8.20
C LEU A 201 21.03 3.69 -7.76
N GLU A 202 21.76 2.62 -7.49
CA GLU A 202 23.16 2.66 -7.04
C GLU A 202 24.13 2.99 -8.17
N ASN A 203 23.85 2.62 -9.42
CA ASN A 203 24.88 2.64 -10.46
C ASN A 203 24.49 3.36 -11.76
N HIS A 204 23.20 3.48 -12.09
CA HIS A 204 22.81 3.90 -13.44
C HIS A 204 22.99 5.42 -13.67
N PRO A 205 23.76 5.83 -14.69
CA PRO A 205 24.13 7.24 -14.89
C PRO A 205 22.92 8.13 -15.25
N GLN A 206 21.87 7.59 -15.88
CA GLN A 206 20.67 8.36 -16.21
C GLN A 206 19.79 8.71 -15.00
N LEU A 207 20.09 8.17 -13.82
CA LEU A 207 19.46 8.61 -12.57
C LEU A 207 20.31 9.65 -11.82
N ARG A 208 21.36 10.18 -12.45
CA ARG A 208 22.17 11.27 -11.89
C ARG A 208 21.72 12.60 -12.48
N LYS A 209 21.76 13.65 -11.66
CA LYS A 209 21.61 15.02 -12.16
C LYS A 209 22.75 15.30 -13.13
N GLN A 210 22.38 15.61 -14.37
CA GLN A 210 23.34 16.07 -15.37
C GLN A 210 23.77 17.49 -14.98
N SER A 211 25.07 17.66 -14.78
CA SER A 211 25.72 18.96 -14.52
C SER A 211 25.56 19.90 -15.70
#